data_AF-A0A6J4C001-F1
#
_entry.id   AF-A0A6J4C001-F1
#
_cell.length_a   1.000
_cell.length_b   1.000
_cell.length_c   1.000
_cell.angle_alpha   90.00
_cell.angle_beta   90.00
_cell.angle_gamma   90.00
#
_symmetry.space_group_name_H-M   'P 1'
#
loop_
_entity.id
_entity.type
_entity.pdbx_description
1 polymer ?
#
loop_
_entity_poly.entity_id
_entity_poly.type
_entity_poly.pdbx_seq_one_letter_code
_entity_poly.pdbx_strand_id
1 'polypeptide(L)'
;MIDMPAAATALEGPRQDEYWSTVRDDRPYAQGDILRKFAAGSPDDPEFGLIITADCDIAQAKAADRLTFVEVVTTRTYLERVWIPDQLQKFVKKQATAAAQALAGVMRRSELPFELRGDQLLDWLRRRSVKSIDKAVNRTGKALDAKLVLNLNALQCALGVGGHITPLAQWRALRTTLGDSDEKQRADLTSALAGGGGFPDFFLLPELPGASGFGYVALLRFIRTVHAHEVFASEVDARVQGQPDALHRVGCLTDGIRFAVTQKLAFLFSRIGLPTHFEDATKSAAALAAESLFTGA
;
A
#
# COMPACT_ATOMS: atom_id res chain seq x y z
N MET A 1 44.94 -22.10 -17.38
CA MET A 1 43.87 -21.30 -18.03
C MET A 1 42.74 -21.23 -17.04
N ILE A 2 42.67 -20.12 -16.28
CA ILE A 2 41.61 -19.86 -15.31
C ILE A 2 40.66 -18.92 -16.01
N ASP A 3 39.44 -19.39 -16.24
CA ASP A 3 38.37 -18.65 -16.88
C ASP A 3 37.83 -17.63 -15.86
N MET A 4 37.96 -16.33 -16.17
CA MET A 4 37.38 -15.26 -15.36
C MET A 4 35.93 -15.04 -15.80
N PRO A 5 34.97 -14.91 -14.87
CA PRO A 5 33.60 -14.59 -15.25
C PRO A 5 33.52 -13.15 -15.77
N ALA A 6 32.77 -13.00 -16.87
CA ALA A 6 32.48 -11.75 -17.53
C ALA A 6 31.92 -10.71 -16.56
N ALA A 7 32.43 -9.48 -16.71
CA ALA A 7 31.98 -8.30 -15.99
C ALA A 7 30.46 -8.13 -16.15
N ALA A 8 29.77 -7.94 -15.02
CA ALA A 8 28.39 -7.52 -14.99
C ALA A 8 28.26 -6.19 -15.72
N THR A 9 27.52 -6.19 -16.82
CA THR A 9 27.14 -4.99 -17.57
C THR A 9 26.43 -4.05 -16.60
N ALA A 10 27.03 -2.88 -16.34
CA ALA A 10 26.36 -1.82 -15.61
C ALA A 10 25.08 -1.47 -16.38
N LEU A 11 23.92 -1.68 -15.76
CA LEU A 11 22.66 -1.12 -16.22
C LEU A 11 22.88 0.40 -16.24
N GLU A 12 22.99 0.99 -17.44
CA GLU A 12 22.96 2.44 -17.61
C GLU A 12 21.68 2.94 -16.94
N GLY A 13 21.82 3.70 -15.85
CA GLY A 13 20.67 4.27 -15.16
C GLY A 13 19.87 5.18 -16.10
N PRO A 14 18.54 5.27 -15.94
CA PRO A 14 17.73 6.17 -16.73
C PRO A 14 18.25 7.61 -16.60
N ARG A 15 18.20 8.36 -17.71
CA ARG A 15 18.64 9.76 -17.73
C ARG A 15 17.73 10.57 -16.82
N GLN A 16 18.30 11.41 -15.95
CA GLN A 16 17.56 12.24 -14.98
C GLN A 16 16.36 12.98 -15.60
N ASP A 17 16.44 13.37 -16.87
CA ASP A 17 15.42 14.13 -17.59
C ASP A 17 14.16 13.34 -17.99
N GLU A 18 14.10 12.03 -17.78
CA GLU A 18 12.98 11.21 -18.27
C GLU A 18 11.73 11.28 -17.37
N TYR A 19 11.94 11.35 -16.05
CA TYR A 19 10.85 11.21 -15.07
C TYR A 19 10.59 12.46 -14.24
N TRP A 20 11.63 13.26 -13.99
CA TRP A 20 11.54 14.49 -13.21
C TRP A 20 12.55 15.51 -13.72
N SER A 21 12.42 16.75 -13.25
CA SER A 21 13.31 17.85 -13.57
C SER A 21 13.71 18.60 -12.31
N THR A 22 14.89 19.19 -12.33
CA THR A 22 15.32 20.11 -11.26
C THR A 22 14.50 21.39 -11.37
N VAL A 23 13.98 21.87 -10.24
CA VAL A 23 13.19 23.11 -10.17
C VAL A 23 14.03 24.19 -9.50
N ARG A 24 13.99 25.41 -10.04
CA ARG A 24 14.65 26.56 -9.43
C ARG A 24 13.87 27.03 -8.20
N ASP A 25 14.59 27.46 -7.18
CA ASP A 25 14.02 27.91 -5.90
C ASP A 25 13.11 29.14 -6.05
N ASP A 26 13.31 29.96 -7.09
CA ASP A 26 12.50 31.16 -7.36
C ASP A 26 11.15 30.86 -8.04
N ARG A 27 10.93 29.62 -8.47
CA ARG A 27 9.66 29.22 -9.09
C ARG A 27 8.61 28.93 -8.01
N PRO A 28 7.35 29.42 -8.17
CA PRO A 28 6.24 29.00 -7.33
C PRO A 28 6.07 27.47 -7.32
N TYR A 29 5.40 26.95 -6.29
CA TYR A 29 5.01 25.54 -6.28
C TYR A 29 4.07 25.21 -7.44
N ALA A 30 4.16 23.99 -7.95
CA ALA A 30 3.34 23.50 -9.04
C ALA A 30 2.83 22.09 -8.77
N GLN A 31 1.75 21.70 -9.44
CA GLN A 31 1.33 20.32 -9.52
C GLN A 31 2.49 19.48 -10.06
N GLY A 32 2.74 18.34 -9.43
CA GLY A 32 3.85 17.45 -9.80
C GLY A 32 5.15 17.74 -9.07
N ASP A 33 5.26 18.83 -8.29
CA ASP A 33 6.40 19.06 -7.42
C ASP A 33 6.54 17.92 -6.39
N ILE A 34 7.77 17.43 -6.25
CA ILE A 34 8.17 16.38 -5.32
C ILE A 34 8.73 17.06 -4.08
N LEU A 35 8.11 16.77 -2.95
CA LEU A 35 8.51 17.23 -1.63
C LEU A 35 9.28 16.13 -0.92
N ARG A 36 10.26 16.51 -0.09
CA ARG A 36 11.00 15.62 0.77
C ARG A 36 11.10 16.16 2.19
N LYS A 37 11.17 15.25 3.18
CA LYS A 37 11.48 15.49 4.58
C LYS A 37 12.67 14.62 4.98
N PHE A 38 13.78 15.20 5.45
CA PHE A 38 14.98 14.41 5.81
C PHE A 38 14.89 13.71 7.17
N ALA A 39 14.09 14.25 8.09
CA ALA A 39 13.80 13.61 9.37
C ALA A 39 12.29 13.40 9.50
N ALA A 40 11.86 12.14 9.42
CA ALA A 40 10.50 11.79 9.81
C ALA A 40 10.40 11.93 11.34
N GLY A 41 9.71 12.97 11.82
CA GLY A 41 9.50 13.21 13.24
C GLY A 41 8.67 12.11 13.91
N SER A 42 7.86 11.41 13.11
CA SER A 42 7.10 10.22 13.50
C SER A 42 7.21 9.13 12.42
N PRO A 43 7.02 7.83 12.75
CA PRO A 43 6.92 6.76 11.76
C PRO A 43 5.79 6.95 10.73
N ASP A 44 4.82 7.82 11.03
CA ASP A 44 3.67 8.13 10.18
C ASP A 44 3.87 9.39 9.33
N ASP A 45 5.01 10.07 9.47
CA ASP A 45 5.39 11.20 8.63
C ASP A 45 5.99 10.67 7.32
N PRO A 46 5.44 11.03 6.16
CA PRO A 46 5.97 10.58 4.90
C PRO A 46 7.31 11.27 4.60
N GLU A 47 8.31 10.49 4.18
CA GLU A 47 9.59 11.04 3.70
C GLU A 47 9.39 11.85 2.41
N PHE A 48 8.51 11.39 1.52
CA PHE A 48 8.23 12.06 0.25
C PHE A 48 6.75 12.39 0.08
N GLY A 49 6.49 13.51 -0.58
CA GLY A 49 5.16 13.93 -1.00
C GLY A 49 5.16 14.32 -2.47
N LEU A 50 4.03 14.13 -3.15
CA LEU A 50 3.83 14.60 -4.52
C LEU A 50 2.66 15.57 -4.55
N ILE A 51 2.90 16.84 -4.90
CA ILE A 51 1.85 17.86 -4.98
C ILE A 51 0.86 17.49 -6.07
N ILE A 52 -0.42 17.42 -5.69
CA ILE A 52 -1.55 17.16 -6.58
C ILE A 52 -2.49 18.37 -6.74
N THR A 53 -2.33 19.42 -5.93
CA THR A 53 -3.06 20.68 -6.13
C THR A 53 -2.87 21.17 -7.57
N ALA A 54 -3.96 21.51 -8.25
CA ALA A 54 -3.90 21.99 -9.62
C ALA A 54 -3.17 23.33 -9.72
N ASP A 55 -2.41 23.54 -10.80
CA ASP A 55 -1.66 24.78 -11.04
C ASP A 55 -2.58 26.02 -11.01
N CYS A 56 -3.81 25.90 -11.53
CA CYS A 56 -4.79 26.99 -11.50
C CYS A 56 -5.26 27.34 -10.09
N ASP A 57 -5.33 26.37 -9.17
CA ASP A 57 -5.71 26.61 -7.77
C ASP A 57 -4.57 27.26 -6.99
N ILE A 58 -3.32 26.86 -7.26
CA ILE A 58 -2.12 27.49 -6.69
C ILE A 58 -2.02 28.95 -7.16
N ALA A 59 -2.10 29.18 -8.47
CA ALA A 59 -1.97 30.51 -9.06
C ALA A 59 -3.05 31.51 -8.61
N GLN A 60 -4.25 31.01 -8.28
CA GLN A 60 -5.38 31.84 -7.85
C GLN A 60 -5.55 31.89 -6.32
N ALA A 61 -4.62 31.29 -5.56
CA ALA A 61 -4.69 31.17 -4.10
C ALA A 61 -6.04 30.62 -3.59
N LYS A 62 -6.70 29.75 -4.37
CA LYS A 62 -8.07 29.27 -4.13
C LYS A 62 -8.21 28.39 -2.89
N ALA A 63 -7.12 27.70 -2.52
CA ALA A 63 -7.12 26.74 -1.42
C ALA A 63 -6.72 27.35 -0.06
N ALA A 64 -6.88 28.67 0.13
CA ALA A 64 -6.53 29.37 1.36
C ALA A 64 -5.09 29.08 1.83
N ASP A 65 -4.13 29.21 0.91
CA ASP A 65 -2.69 28.97 1.15
C ASP A 65 -2.34 27.53 1.55
N ARG A 66 -3.08 26.54 1.02
CA ARG A 66 -2.80 25.12 1.26
C ARG A 66 -2.35 24.39 0.01
N LEU A 67 -1.38 23.50 0.21
CA LEU A 67 -0.93 22.52 -0.76
C LEU A 67 -1.47 21.15 -0.38
N THR A 68 -1.99 20.44 -1.36
CA THR A 68 -2.48 19.07 -1.25
C THR A 68 -1.50 18.17 -1.96
N PHE A 69 -1.05 17.12 -1.28
CA PHE A 69 -0.08 16.17 -1.81
C PHE A 69 -0.47 14.73 -1.45
N VAL A 70 0.03 13.77 -2.23
CA VAL A 70 -0.07 12.35 -1.89
C VAL A 70 1.24 11.85 -1.30
N GLU A 71 1.15 10.97 -0.31
CA GLU A 71 2.32 10.31 0.29
C GLU A 71 3.01 9.40 -0.74
N VAL A 72 4.33 9.52 -0.84
CA VAL A 72 5.17 8.66 -1.68
C VAL A 72 6.10 7.86 -0.79
N VAL A 73 6.07 6.54 -0.92
CA VAL A 73 6.84 5.61 -0.09
C VAL A 73 7.67 4.67 -0.95
N THR A 74 8.68 4.01 -0.37
CA THR A 74 9.38 2.93 -1.09
C THR A 74 8.43 1.77 -1.41
N THR A 75 8.72 1.02 -2.47
CA THR A 75 8.00 -0.24 -2.77
C THR A 75 7.99 -1.21 -1.60
N ARG A 76 9.09 -1.31 -0.86
CA ARG A 76 9.18 -2.12 0.37
C ARG A 76 8.17 -1.66 1.41
N THR A 77 8.12 -0.35 1.70
CA THR A 77 7.18 0.23 2.67
C THR A 77 5.74 -0.01 2.23
N TYR A 78 5.42 0.17 0.94
CA TYR A 78 4.09 -0.15 0.40
C TYR A 78 3.73 -1.62 0.58
N LEU A 79 4.62 -2.54 0.22
CA LEU A 79 4.39 -3.97 0.37
C LEU A 79 4.15 -4.32 1.84
N GLU A 80 5.00 -3.86 2.76
CA GLU A 80 4.92 -4.20 4.19
C GLU A 80 3.72 -3.54 4.90
N ARG A 81 3.31 -2.32 4.52
CA ARG A 81 2.19 -1.59 5.17
C ARG A 81 0.82 -1.85 4.55
N VAL A 82 0.75 -2.10 3.24
CA VAL A 82 -0.52 -2.13 2.49
C VAL A 82 -0.80 -3.52 1.93
N TRP A 83 0.03 -3.98 0.98
CA TRP A 83 -0.30 -5.16 0.19
C TRP A 83 -0.19 -6.47 0.99
N ILE A 84 0.93 -6.68 1.70
CA ILE A 84 1.18 -7.92 2.44
C ILE A 84 0.16 -8.14 3.57
N PRO A 85 -0.13 -7.15 4.44
CA PRO A 85 -1.15 -7.32 5.48
C PRO A 85 -2.50 -7.75 4.91
N ASP A 86 -2.94 -7.17 3.78
CA ASP A 86 -4.16 -7.57 3.08
C ASP A 86 -4.08 -9.02 2.56
N GLN A 87 -2.95 -9.44 1.98
CA GLN A 87 -2.77 -10.83 1.55
C GLN A 87 -2.81 -11.83 2.71
N LEU A 88 -2.15 -11.51 3.83
CA LEU A 88 -2.16 -12.35 5.03
C LEU A 88 -3.58 -12.45 5.60
N GLN A 89 -4.30 -11.34 5.69
CA GLN A 89 -5.68 -11.31 6.16
C GLN A 89 -6.62 -12.12 5.25
N LYS A 90 -6.50 -11.96 3.92
CA LYS A 90 -7.25 -12.75 2.93
C LYS A 90 -6.97 -14.23 3.07
N PHE A 91 -5.71 -14.61 3.25
CA PHE A 91 -5.32 -16.01 3.49
C PHE A 91 -5.97 -16.56 4.76
N VAL A 92 -5.86 -15.85 5.89
CA VAL A 92 -6.46 -16.25 7.17
C VAL A 92 -7.98 -16.42 7.04
N LYS A 93 -8.67 -15.42 6.47
CA LYS A 93 -10.12 -15.46 6.27
C LYS A 93 -10.56 -16.65 5.41
N LYS A 94 -9.80 -16.95 4.34
CA LYS A 94 -10.09 -18.06 3.43
C LYS A 94 -9.84 -19.43 4.07
N GLN A 95 -8.74 -19.59 4.81
CA GLN A 95 -8.29 -20.89 5.29
C GLN A 95 -8.81 -21.28 6.68
N ALA A 96 -9.12 -20.30 7.54
CA ALA A 96 -9.51 -20.57 8.92
C ALA A 96 -10.75 -21.48 9.02
N THR A 97 -11.79 -21.21 8.23
CA THR A 97 -13.04 -21.99 8.26
C THR A 97 -12.80 -23.44 7.82
N ALA A 98 -12.08 -23.65 6.72
CA ALA A 98 -11.80 -24.98 6.21
C ALA A 98 -10.91 -25.80 7.18
N ALA A 99 -9.90 -25.16 7.77
CA ALA A 99 -9.04 -25.79 8.77
C ALA A 99 -9.82 -26.15 10.05
N ALA A 100 -10.71 -25.27 10.50
CA ALA A 100 -11.55 -25.52 11.68
C ALA A 100 -12.50 -26.70 11.46
N GLN A 101 -13.15 -26.79 10.29
CA GLN A 101 -14.01 -27.91 9.93
C GLN A 101 -13.23 -29.24 9.86
N ALA A 102 -12.04 -29.23 9.27
CA ALA A 102 -11.18 -30.42 9.19
C ALA A 102 -10.75 -30.89 10.59
N LEU A 103 -10.32 -29.96 11.45
CA LEU A 103 -9.92 -30.27 12.82
C LEU A 103 -11.11 -30.74 13.68
N ALA A 104 -12.29 -30.13 13.54
CA ALA A 104 -13.52 -30.60 14.17
C ALA A 104 -13.89 -32.02 13.74
N GLY A 105 -13.63 -32.40 12.49
CA GLY A 105 -13.76 -33.78 12.02
C GLY A 105 -12.85 -34.77 12.77
N VAL A 106 -11.62 -34.36 13.09
CA VAL A 106 -10.68 -35.17 13.89
C VAL A 106 -11.15 -35.27 15.35
N MET A 107 -11.61 -34.16 15.93
CA MET A 107 -12.11 -34.09 17.30
C MET A 107 -13.33 -35.00 17.50
N ARG A 108 -14.27 -35.01 16.56
CA ARG A 108 -15.44 -35.91 16.60
C ARG A 108 -15.06 -37.38 16.60
N ARG A 109 -14.08 -37.78 15.79
CA ARG A 109 -13.55 -39.16 15.77
C ARG A 109 -12.82 -39.54 17.05
N SER A 110 -12.40 -38.56 17.84
CA SER A 110 -11.73 -38.75 19.14
C SER A 110 -12.68 -38.51 20.33
N GLU A 111 -14.00 -38.50 20.07
CA GLU A 111 -15.06 -38.33 21.08
C GLU A 111 -14.94 -37.04 21.90
N LEU A 112 -14.41 -35.97 21.29
CA LEU A 112 -14.36 -34.65 21.91
C LEU A 112 -15.63 -33.87 21.57
N PRO A 113 -16.45 -33.45 22.57
CA PRO A 113 -17.80 -32.92 22.36
C PRO A 113 -17.83 -31.43 21.97
N PHE A 114 -16.91 -30.98 21.11
CA PHE A 114 -16.70 -29.56 20.84
C PHE A 114 -16.80 -29.22 19.36
N GLU A 115 -17.63 -28.23 19.03
CA GLU A 115 -17.65 -27.59 17.71
C GLU A 115 -16.63 -26.46 17.67
N LEU A 116 -15.64 -26.59 16.77
CA LEU A 116 -14.59 -25.59 16.60
C LEU A 116 -14.96 -24.62 15.49
N ARG A 117 -15.14 -23.34 15.85
CA ARG A 117 -15.31 -22.25 14.90
C ARG A 117 -13.96 -21.69 14.44
N GLY A 118 -13.96 -20.97 13.32
CA GLY A 118 -12.74 -20.39 12.73
C GLY A 118 -12.03 -19.41 13.67
N ASP A 119 -12.77 -18.53 14.34
CA ASP A 119 -12.24 -17.57 15.33
C ASP A 119 -11.56 -18.27 16.52
N GLN A 120 -12.18 -19.32 17.03
CA GLN A 120 -11.64 -20.14 18.12
C GLN A 120 -10.37 -20.87 17.72
N LEU A 121 -10.31 -21.41 16.49
CA LEU A 121 -9.08 -22.01 15.96
C LEU A 121 -7.95 -20.99 15.90
N LEU A 122 -8.21 -19.78 15.40
CA LEU A 122 -7.19 -18.73 15.31
C LEU A 122 -6.66 -18.33 16.69
N ASP A 123 -7.52 -18.20 17.71
CA ASP A 123 -7.07 -17.98 19.08
C ASP A 123 -6.21 -19.14 19.60
N TRP A 124 -6.59 -20.38 19.28
CA TRP A 124 -5.80 -21.54 19.69
C TRP A 124 -4.42 -21.56 19.05
N LEU A 125 -4.33 -21.26 17.76
CA LEU A 125 -3.10 -21.17 17.00
C LEU A 125 -2.19 -20.01 17.44
N ARG A 126 -2.74 -18.94 18.04
CA ARG A 126 -1.94 -17.88 18.66
C ARG A 126 -1.23 -18.33 19.94
N ARG A 127 -1.81 -19.27 20.67
CA ARG A 127 -1.35 -19.68 22.00
C ARG A 127 -0.58 -20.99 22.01
N ARG A 128 -0.75 -21.84 21.01
CA ARG A 128 -0.20 -23.20 20.98
C ARG A 128 0.40 -23.53 19.63
N SER A 129 1.49 -24.31 19.63
CA SER A 129 2.06 -24.87 18.40
C SER A 129 1.15 -25.93 17.79
N VAL A 130 1.25 -26.15 16.47
CA VAL A 130 0.51 -27.22 15.79
C VAL A 130 0.75 -28.60 16.42
N LYS A 131 1.97 -28.90 16.85
CA LYS A 131 2.30 -30.16 17.56
C LYS A 131 1.52 -30.31 18.87
N SER A 132 1.36 -29.22 19.62
CA SER A 132 0.57 -29.23 20.85
C SER A 132 -0.93 -29.38 20.57
N ILE A 133 -1.43 -28.83 19.45
CA ILE A 133 -2.81 -28.97 19.03
C ILE A 133 -3.08 -30.42 18.62
N ASP A 134 -2.22 -31.02 17.79
CA ASP A 134 -2.30 -32.44 17.40
C ASP A 134 -2.43 -33.34 18.63
N LYS A 135 -1.48 -33.23 19.58
CA LYS A 135 -1.51 -34.00 20.83
C LYS A 135 -2.80 -33.78 21.65
N ALA A 136 -3.40 -32.60 21.59
CA ALA A 136 -4.61 -32.28 22.35
C ALA A 136 -5.89 -32.85 21.71
N VAL A 137 -5.98 -32.87 20.37
CA VAL A 137 -7.19 -33.33 19.66
C VAL A 137 -7.19 -34.81 19.36
N ASN A 138 -6.01 -35.44 19.34
CA ASN A 138 -5.82 -36.79 18.82
C ASN A 138 -5.61 -37.81 19.94
N ARG A 139 -6.71 -38.22 20.57
CA ARG A 139 -6.69 -39.25 21.64
C ARG A 139 -6.54 -40.68 21.10
N THR A 140 -6.79 -40.88 19.82
CA THR A 140 -6.75 -42.19 19.16
C THR A 140 -5.36 -42.59 18.66
N GLY A 141 -4.37 -41.69 18.78
CA GLY A 141 -2.99 -41.93 18.36
C GLY A 141 -2.74 -41.83 16.84
N LYS A 142 -3.74 -41.50 16.02
CA LYS A 142 -3.60 -41.34 14.57
C LYS A 142 -3.23 -39.91 14.21
N ALA A 143 -1.97 -39.65 13.87
CA ALA A 143 -1.47 -38.31 13.55
C ALA A 143 -2.40 -37.52 12.60
N LEU A 144 -2.44 -36.19 12.78
CA LEU A 144 -3.16 -35.32 11.85
C LEU A 144 -2.68 -35.54 10.41
N ASP A 145 -3.62 -35.45 9.48
CA ASP A 145 -3.33 -35.46 8.05
C ASP A 145 -2.27 -34.39 7.70
N ALA A 146 -1.32 -34.74 6.85
CA ALA A 146 -0.19 -33.88 6.50
C ALA A 146 -0.63 -32.55 5.89
N LYS A 147 -1.71 -32.55 5.09
CA LYS A 147 -2.26 -31.32 4.49
C LYS A 147 -2.93 -30.44 5.55
N LEU A 148 -3.61 -31.01 6.54
CA LEU A 148 -4.11 -30.25 7.69
C LEU A 148 -2.97 -29.65 8.52
N VAL A 149 -1.93 -30.43 8.82
CA VAL A 149 -0.73 -29.92 9.53
C VAL A 149 -0.09 -28.77 8.77
N LEU A 150 0.08 -28.91 7.45
CA LEU A 150 0.59 -27.85 6.58
C LEU A 150 -0.24 -26.57 6.68
N ASN A 151 -1.57 -26.70 6.59
CA ASN A 151 -2.49 -25.56 6.64
C ASN A 151 -2.48 -24.87 8.01
N LEU A 152 -2.42 -25.64 9.10
CA LEU A 152 -2.31 -25.08 10.46
C LEU A 152 -0.98 -24.32 10.64
N ASN A 153 0.15 -24.85 10.16
CA ASN A 153 1.43 -24.15 10.21
C ASN A 153 1.42 -22.87 9.35
N ALA A 154 0.83 -22.94 8.16
CA ALA A 154 0.65 -21.78 7.29
C ALA A 154 -0.21 -20.69 7.98
N LEU A 155 -1.30 -21.06 8.64
CA LEU A 155 -2.11 -20.14 9.45
C LEU A 155 -1.30 -19.53 10.61
N GLN A 156 -0.44 -20.29 11.30
CA GLN A 156 0.43 -19.72 12.35
C GLN A 156 1.40 -18.68 11.79
N CYS A 157 1.99 -18.94 10.61
CA CYS A 157 2.83 -17.97 9.92
C CYS A 157 2.03 -16.71 9.59
N ALA A 158 0.83 -16.87 9.01
CA ALA A 158 -0.04 -15.74 8.66
C ALA A 158 -0.54 -14.94 9.88
N LEU A 159 -0.58 -15.55 11.06
CA LEU A 159 -0.92 -14.90 12.33
C LEU A 159 0.29 -14.25 13.04
N GLY A 160 1.51 -14.49 12.57
CA GLY A 160 2.73 -13.88 13.12
C GLY A 160 3.27 -14.58 14.37
N VAL A 161 2.85 -15.82 14.65
CA VAL A 161 3.14 -16.54 15.90
C VAL A 161 4.62 -16.96 16.03
N GLY A 162 5.45 -16.74 15.00
CA GLY A 162 6.89 -17.03 14.99
C GLY A 162 7.82 -15.89 15.37
N GLY A 163 7.30 -14.72 15.77
CA GLY A 163 8.14 -13.56 16.12
C GLY A 163 8.86 -12.95 14.91
N HIS A 164 8.25 -13.00 13.73
CA HIS A 164 8.83 -12.42 12.52
C HIS A 164 9.02 -10.91 12.68
N ILE A 165 10.22 -10.43 12.31
CA ILE A 165 10.62 -9.04 12.49
C ILE A 165 9.82 -8.10 11.58
N THR A 166 9.43 -8.55 10.38
CA THR A 166 8.68 -7.73 9.42
C THR A 166 7.55 -8.51 8.73
N PRO A 167 6.51 -7.81 8.23
CA PRO A 167 5.44 -8.43 7.44
C PRO A 167 5.95 -9.17 6.21
N LEU A 168 7.02 -8.68 5.55
CA LEU A 168 7.62 -9.36 4.40
C LEU A 168 8.24 -10.70 4.79
N ALA A 169 8.98 -10.75 5.90
CA ALA A 169 9.54 -11.99 6.41
C ALA A 169 8.44 -13.01 6.77
N GLN A 170 7.36 -12.52 7.39
CA GLN A 170 6.19 -13.32 7.72
C GLN A 170 5.50 -13.90 6.47
N TRP A 171 5.29 -13.07 5.45
CA TRP A 171 4.70 -13.51 4.19
C TRP A 171 5.58 -14.53 3.47
N ARG A 172 6.90 -14.31 3.39
CA ARG A 172 7.82 -15.29 2.80
C ARG A 172 7.80 -16.62 3.55
N ALA A 173 7.75 -16.60 4.88
CA ALA A 173 7.62 -17.81 5.69
C ALA A 173 6.32 -18.57 5.39
N LEU A 174 5.20 -17.85 5.25
CA LEU A 174 3.93 -18.42 4.80
C LEU A 174 4.05 -19.08 3.42
N ARG A 175 4.56 -18.36 2.41
CA ARG A 175 4.67 -18.89 1.02
C ARG A 175 5.60 -20.10 0.95
N THR A 176 6.71 -20.05 1.68
CA THR A 176 7.66 -21.17 1.79
C THR A 176 7.00 -22.38 2.47
N THR A 177 6.21 -22.16 3.53
CA THR A 177 5.44 -23.22 4.18
C THR A 177 4.45 -23.86 3.22
N LEU A 178 3.86 -23.09 2.29
CA LEU A 178 2.97 -23.62 1.25
C LEU A 178 3.70 -24.28 0.07
N GLY A 179 5.03 -24.30 0.09
CA GLY A 179 5.86 -24.92 -0.96
C GLY A 179 6.09 -24.04 -2.19
N ASP A 180 5.87 -22.72 -2.10
CA ASP A 180 6.13 -21.82 -3.21
C ASP A 180 7.62 -21.55 -3.40
N SER A 181 8.09 -21.64 -4.65
CA SER A 181 9.46 -21.32 -5.03
C SER A 181 9.75 -19.82 -4.89
N ASP A 182 11.03 -19.47 -4.72
CA ASP A 182 11.49 -18.08 -4.69
C ASP A 182 11.10 -17.31 -5.97
N GLU A 183 11.11 -17.98 -7.13
CA GLU A 183 10.69 -17.39 -8.41
C GLU A 183 9.21 -16.99 -8.39
N LYS A 184 8.34 -17.88 -7.91
CA LYS A 184 6.91 -17.60 -7.76
C LYS A 184 6.68 -16.48 -6.74
N GLN A 185 7.41 -16.47 -5.64
CA GLN A 185 7.34 -15.38 -4.65
C GLN A 185 7.74 -14.03 -5.26
N ARG A 186 8.80 -13.98 -6.08
CA ARG A 186 9.18 -12.75 -6.79
C ARG A 186 8.13 -12.34 -7.80
N ALA A 187 7.58 -13.27 -8.57
CA ALA A 187 6.51 -13.00 -9.54
C ALA A 187 5.26 -12.42 -8.87
N ASP A 188 4.87 -12.94 -7.69
CA ASP A 188 3.77 -12.41 -6.91
C ASP A 188 4.01 -10.95 -6.48
N LEU A 189 5.22 -10.63 -6.00
CA LEU A 189 5.59 -9.26 -5.62
C LEU A 189 5.64 -8.31 -6.83
N THR A 190 6.20 -8.76 -7.96
CA THR A 190 6.19 -7.98 -9.20
C THR A 190 4.76 -7.71 -9.68
N SER A 191 3.88 -8.72 -9.62
CA SER A 191 2.47 -8.59 -9.98
C SER A 191 1.73 -7.61 -9.05
N ALA A 192 2.06 -7.62 -7.75
CA ALA A 192 1.52 -6.67 -6.79
C ALA A 192 1.86 -5.21 -7.15
N LEU A 193 3.11 -4.96 -7.56
CA LEU A 193 3.60 -3.64 -7.96
C LEU A 193 3.12 -3.22 -9.36
N ALA A 194 2.85 -4.18 -10.24
CA ALA A 194 2.22 -3.95 -11.53
C ALA A 194 0.71 -3.65 -11.42
N GLY A 195 0.12 -3.79 -10.22
CA GLY A 195 -1.29 -3.46 -9.98
C GLY A 195 -2.27 -4.59 -10.29
N GLY A 196 -1.85 -5.84 -10.10
CA GLY A 196 -2.55 -7.07 -10.47
C GLY A 196 -4.09 -7.02 -10.50
N GLY A 197 -4.65 -7.21 -11.71
CA GLY A 197 -6.05 -7.58 -11.96
C GLY A 197 -7.12 -6.50 -11.74
N GLY A 198 -6.76 -5.29 -11.33
CA GLY A 198 -7.70 -4.20 -11.05
C GLY A 198 -7.13 -2.81 -11.30
N PHE A 199 -7.91 -1.76 -11.04
CA PHE A 199 -7.39 -0.40 -11.09
C PHE A 199 -6.59 -0.12 -9.81
N PRO A 200 -5.27 0.12 -9.89
CA PRO A 200 -4.43 0.26 -8.71
C PRO A 200 -4.74 1.60 -8.03
N ASP A 201 -4.81 1.61 -6.71
CA ASP A 201 -4.97 2.82 -5.89
C ASP A 201 -3.64 3.50 -5.55
N PHE A 202 -2.60 3.19 -6.32
CA PHE A 202 -1.26 3.74 -6.22
C PHE A 202 -0.67 4.02 -7.60
N PHE A 203 0.41 4.80 -7.68
CA PHE A 203 1.20 5.00 -8.89
C PHE A 203 2.66 4.61 -8.63
N LEU A 204 3.25 3.77 -9.48
CA LEU A 204 4.65 3.33 -9.35
C LEU A 204 5.56 4.34 -10.07
N LEU A 205 6.51 4.91 -9.35
CA LEU A 205 7.56 5.79 -9.84
C LEU A 205 8.89 5.03 -9.78
N PRO A 206 9.64 4.91 -10.89
CA PRO A 206 10.92 4.19 -10.89
C PRO A 206 11.94 4.82 -9.92
N GLU A 207 12.00 6.15 -9.89
CA GLU A 207 12.99 6.92 -9.15
C GLU A 207 12.41 8.25 -8.63
N LEU A 208 13.10 8.85 -7.67
CA LEU A 208 12.81 10.17 -7.12
C LEU A 208 14.11 10.98 -6.94
N PRO A 209 14.06 12.31 -7.06
CA PRO A 209 15.22 13.16 -6.84
C PRO A 209 15.76 13.03 -5.41
N GLY A 210 17.09 12.80 -5.31
CA GLY A 210 17.80 12.67 -4.03
C GLY A 210 17.52 11.39 -3.25
N ALA A 211 16.70 10.48 -3.76
CA ALA A 211 16.37 9.22 -3.10
C ALA A 211 17.37 8.12 -3.49
N SER A 212 17.74 7.24 -2.55
CA SER A 212 18.62 6.11 -2.82
C SER A 212 17.82 4.87 -3.21
N GLY A 213 18.07 4.30 -4.38
CA GLY A 213 17.45 3.05 -4.83
C GLY A 213 16.24 3.26 -5.76
N PHE A 214 15.57 2.15 -6.10
CA PHE A 214 14.54 2.09 -7.12
C PHE A 214 13.18 1.70 -6.57
N GLY A 215 12.13 2.18 -7.22
CA GLY A 215 10.75 1.82 -6.97
C GLY A 215 10.15 2.56 -5.79
N TYR A 216 9.33 3.55 -6.12
CA TYR A 216 8.54 4.34 -5.19
C TYR A 216 7.07 4.27 -5.57
N VAL A 217 6.20 4.41 -4.59
CA VAL A 217 4.77 4.22 -4.73
C VAL A 217 4.09 5.47 -4.19
N ALA A 218 3.48 6.25 -5.10
CA ALA A 218 2.58 7.33 -4.72
C ALA A 218 1.22 6.74 -4.34
N LEU A 219 0.83 6.89 -3.08
CA LEU A 219 -0.37 6.31 -2.51
C LEU A 219 -1.57 7.23 -2.77
N LEU A 220 -2.34 6.97 -3.82
CA LEU A 220 -3.37 7.90 -4.32
C LEU A 220 -4.55 8.11 -3.36
N ARG A 221 -4.72 7.23 -2.36
CA ARG A 221 -5.72 7.39 -1.28
C ARG A 221 -5.20 8.14 -0.06
N PHE A 222 -3.89 8.33 0.06
CA PHE A 222 -3.25 8.92 1.23
C PHE A 222 -2.96 10.39 0.93
N ILE A 223 -4.04 11.15 0.78
CA ILE A 223 -4.01 12.58 0.50
C ILE A 223 -3.80 13.34 1.80
N ARG A 224 -2.84 14.25 1.81
CA ARG A 224 -2.51 15.13 2.93
C ARG A 224 -2.55 16.59 2.48
N THR A 225 -2.70 17.49 3.44
CA THR A 225 -2.64 18.93 3.21
C THR A 225 -1.61 19.56 4.13
N VAL A 226 -0.90 20.56 3.64
CA VAL A 226 0.07 21.36 4.38
C VAL A 226 -0.11 22.84 4.02
N HIS A 227 0.19 23.74 4.94
CA HIS A 227 0.20 25.17 4.59
C HIS A 227 1.40 25.47 3.70
N ALA A 228 1.24 26.33 2.70
CA ALA A 228 2.30 26.61 1.73
C ALA A 228 3.54 27.23 2.40
N HIS A 229 3.36 28.02 3.46
CA HIS A 229 4.44 28.60 4.27
C HIS A 229 5.19 27.58 5.16
N GLU A 230 4.68 26.35 5.30
CA GLU A 230 5.36 25.25 5.99
C GLU A 230 6.17 24.37 5.00
N VAL A 231 6.16 24.72 3.72
CA VAL A 231 6.92 24.06 2.67
C VAL A 231 7.98 25.03 2.15
N PHE A 232 9.21 24.55 2.02
CA PHE A 232 10.36 25.35 1.63
C PHE A 232 10.80 25.06 0.19
N ALA A 233 11.36 26.07 -0.47
CA ALA A 233 11.76 25.96 -1.87
C ALA A 233 12.91 24.96 -2.06
N SER A 234 13.78 24.83 -1.06
CA SER A 234 14.90 23.90 -1.00
C SER A 234 15.26 23.53 0.44
N GLU A 235 16.06 22.48 0.61
CA GLU A 235 16.58 22.07 1.92
C GLU A 235 17.39 23.18 2.61
N VAL A 236 18.16 23.94 1.81
CA VAL A 236 18.99 25.03 2.31
C VAL A 236 18.12 26.12 2.91
N ASP A 237 17.04 26.50 2.24
CA ASP A 237 16.08 27.49 2.73
C ASP A 237 15.42 27.04 4.05
N ALA A 238 14.99 25.78 4.12
CA ALA A 238 14.43 25.19 5.35
C ALA A 238 15.41 25.29 6.54
N ARG A 239 16.69 24.97 6.31
CA ARG A 239 17.74 25.08 7.35
C ARG A 239 18.02 26.53 7.76
N VAL A 240 18.06 27.46 6.81
CA VAL A 240 18.30 28.89 7.08
C VAL A 240 17.16 29.46 7.95
N GLN A 241 15.93 29.01 7.72
CA GLN A 241 14.76 29.42 8.51
C GLN A 241 14.59 28.63 9.82
N GLY A 242 15.58 27.80 10.19
CA GLY A 242 15.57 27.05 11.45
C GLY A 242 14.60 25.87 11.48
N GLN A 243 14.14 25.39 10.33
CA GLN A 243 13.21 24.27 10.18
C GLN A 243 13.83 23.15 9.30
N PRO A 244 14.95 22.53 9.73
CA PRO A 244 15.66 21.53 8.92
C PRO A 244 14.82 20.28 8.60
N ASP A 245 13.79 20.02 9.40
CA ASP A 245 12.91 18.87 9.27
C ASP A 245 11.63 19.21 8.49
N ALA A 246 11.50 20.40 7.91
CA ALA A 246 10.32 20.74 7.14
C ALA A 246 10.32 20.10 5.74
N LEU A 247 9.13 20.06 5.14
CA LEU A 247 8.99 19.65 3.74
C LEU A 247 9.67 20.68 2.86
N HIS A 248 10.47 20.21 1.91
CA HIS A 248 11.09 21.06 0.92
C HIS A 248 11.02 20.42 -0.46
N ARG A 249 10.96 21.24 -1.50
CA ARG A 249 10.93 20.76 -2.88
C ARG A 249 12.30 20.21 -3.30
N VAL A 250 12.28 19.07 -3.97
CA VAL A 250 13.47 18.37 -4.48
C VAL A 250 13.44 18.15 -5.99
N GLY A 251 12.30 18.38 -6.64
CA GLY A 251 12.16 18.31 -8.10
C GLY A 251 10.70 18.42 -8.52
N CYS A 252 10.42 18.24 -9.81
CA CYS A 252 9.07 18.17 -10.36
C CYS A 252 8.97 17.05 -11.38
N LEU A 253 7.91 16.25 -11.34
CA LEU A 253 7.63 15.26 -12.37
C LEU A 253 7.50 15.92 -13.74
N THR A 254 7.88 15.19 -14.79
CA THR A 254 7.62 15.60 -16.18
C THR A 254 6.12 15.62 -16.46
N ASP A 255 5.70 16.43 -17.43
CA ASP A 255 4.28 16.62 -17.77
C ASP A 255 3.54 15.31 -18.01
N GLY A 256 4.15 14.39 -18.76
CA GLY A 256 3.53 13.09 -19.06
C GLY A 256 3.21 12.28 -17.80
N ILE A 257 4.13 12.23 -16.84
CA ILE A 257 3.93 11.48 -15.59
C ILE A 257 2.97 12.23 -14.67
N ARG A 258 3.14 13.55 -14.54
CA ARG A 258 2.23 14.40 -13.76
C ARG A 258 0.79 14.20 -14.21
N PHE A 259 0.51 14.28 -15.51
CA PHE A 259 -0.83 14.07 -16.05
C PHE A 259 -1.33 12.64 -15.83
N ALA A 260 -0.47 11.64 -15.98
CA ALA A 260 -0.83 10.24 -15.71
C ALA A 260 -1.23 10.03 -14.24
N VAL A 261 -0.49 10.62 -13.29
CA VAL A 261 -0.84 10.58 -11.85
C VAL A 261 -2.18 11.27 -11.61
N THR A 262 -2.37 12.50 -12.10
CA THR A 262 -3.61 13.26 -11.92
C THR A 262 -4.81 12.54 -12.54
N GLN A 263 -4.67 11.98 -13.74
CA GLN A 263 -5.72 11.18 -14.38
C GLN A 263 -6.05 9.95 -13.56
N LYS A 264 -5.03 9.24 -13.05
CA LYS A 264 -5.23 8.04 -12.24
C LYS A 264 -5.94 8.37 -10.92
N LEU A 265 -5.56 9.48 -10.30
CA LEU A 265 -6.21 10.01 -9.10
C LEU A 265 -7.68 10.36 -9.37
N ALA A 266 -7.96 11.15 -10.42
CA ALA A 266 -9.32 11.53 -10.79
C ALA A 266 -10.22 10.31 -11.04
N PHE A 267 -9.71 9.32 -11.76
CA PHE A 267 -10.44 8.09 -12.04
C PHE A 267 -10.67 7.21 -10.80
N LEU A 268 -9.74 7.22 -9.84
CA LEU A 268 -9.90 6.52 -8.58
C LEU A 268 -11.12 7.03 -7.80
N PHE A 269 -11.27 8.36 -7.75
CA PHE A 269 -12.34 9.03 -7.00
C PHE A 269 -13.64 9.14 -7.78
N SER A 270 -13.61 9.20 -9.12
CA SER A 270 -14.84 9.22 -9.93
C SER A 270 -15.66 7.94 -9.82
N ARG A 271 -15.05 6.83 -9.37
CA ARG A 271 -15.73 5.56 -9.11
C ARG A 271 -16.46 5.52 -7.77
N ILE A 272 -16.13 6.44 -6.87
CA ILE A 272 -16.84 6.61 -5.60
C ILE A 272 -18.11 7.38 -5.94
N GLY A 273 -19.13 6.67 -6.42
CA GLY A 273 -20.43 7.26 -6.77
C GLY A 273 -21.09 7.95 -5.58
N LEU A 274 -22.09 8.77 -5.85
CA LEU A 274 -22.88 9.41 -4.78
C LEU A 274 -23.91 8.41 -4.24
N PRO A 275 -24.37 8.57 -2.99
CA PRO A 275 -25.47 7.78 -2.48
C PRO A 275 -26.71 7.96 -3.37
N THR A 276 -27.39 6.86 -3.73
CA THR A 276 -28.53 6.86 -4.66
C THR A 276 -29.63 7.87 -4.27
N HIS A 277 -29.91 8.01 -2.97
CA HIS A 277 -30.88 8.97 -2.48
C HIS A 277 -30.52 10.44 -2.79
N PHE A 278 -29.22 10.77 -2.82
CA PHE A 278 -28.75 12.11 -3.19
C PHE A 278 -28.87 12.33 -4.71
N GLU A 279 -28.55 11.30 -5.51
CA GLU A 279 -28.70 11.36 -6.97
C GLU A 279 -30.17 11.56 -7.37
N ASP A 280 -31.09 10.87 -6.70
CA ASP A 280 -32.53 11.00 -6.94
C ASP A 280 -33.06 12.38 -6.51
N ALA A 281 -32.64 12.87 -5.34
CA ALA A 281 -32.99 14.21 -4.88
C ALA A 281 -32.51 15.30 -5.85
N THR A 282 -31.30 15.15 -6.40
CA THR A 282 -30.74 16.10 -7.38
C THR A 282 -31.54 16.10 -8.69
N LYS A 283 -31.97 14.91 -9.17
CA LYS A 283 -32.84 14.81 -10.35
C LYS A 283 -34.19 15.48 -10.12
N SER A 284 -34.82 15.24 -8.97
CA SER A 284 -36.10 15.88 -8.62
C SER A 284 -35.95 17.40 -8.50
N ALA A 285 -34.90 17.88 -7.85
CA ALA A 285 -34.62 19.31 -7.74
C ALA A 285 -34.37 19.95 -9.12
N ALA A 286 -33.63 19.29 -10.02
CA ALA A 286 -33.40 19.78 -11.37
C ALA A 286 -34.70 19.85 -12.19
N ALA A 287 -35.58 18.86 -12.07
CA ALA A 287 -36.89 18.87 -12.74
C ALA A 287 -37.78 20.03 -12.24
N LEU A 288 -37.85 20.22 -10.93
CA LEU A 288 -38.61 21.33 -10.32
C LEU A 288 -38.02 22.69 -10.68
N ALA A 289 -36.70 22.83 -10.69
CA ALA A 289 -36.03 24.06 -11.11
C ALA A 289 -36.32 24.38 -12.59
N ALA A 290 -36.28 23.38 -13.47
CA ALA A 290 -36.64 23.55 -14.88
C ALA A 290 -38.10 23.98 -15.03
N GLU A 291 -39.03 23.35 -14.29
CA GLU A 291 -40.44 23.71 -14.30
C GLU A 291 -40.68 25.14 -13.81
N SER A 292 -40.03 25.55 -12.72
CA SER A 292 -40.10 26.93 -12.19
C SER A 292 -39.58 27.95 -13.20
N LEU A 293 -38.45 27.67 -13.88
CA LEU A 293 -37.90 28.55 -14.91
C LEU A 293 -38.80 28.69 -16.15
N PHE A 294 -39.54 27.63 -16.51
CA PHE A 294 -40.46 27.64 -17.66
C PHE A 294 -41.82 28.29 -17.35
N THR A 295 -42.30 28.13 -16.12
CA THR A 295 -43.62 28.63 -15.70
C THR A 295 -43.60 30.07 -15.20
N GLY A 296 -42.41 30.65 -14.98
CA GLY A 296 -42.24 32.07 -14.69
C GLY A 296 -42.84 32.50 -13.35
N ALA A 297 -42.84 31.62 -12.35
CA ALA A 297 -43.09 31.99 -10.96
C ALA A 297 -41.87 32.66 -10.32
#